data_AF-A0A7V8FAX5-F1
#
_entry.id   AF-A0A7V8FAX5-F1
#
_cell.length_a   1.000
_cell.length_b   1.000
_cell.length_c   1.000
_cell.angle_alpha   90.00
_cell.angle_beta   90.00
_cell.angle_gamma   90.00
#
_symmetry.space_group_name_H-M   'P 1'
#
loop_
_entity.id
_entity.type
_entity.pdbx_description
1 polymer ?
#
loop_
_entity_poly.entity_id
_entity_poly.type
_entity_poly.pdbx_seq_one_letter_code
_entity_poly.pdbx_strand_id
1 'polypeptide(L)'
;MRRLIALVALLVAFTAQAQSTTQVNDILAHLSTHTQVRADFTQTRENPALAAPQVSHGDLLFVIGHGMLWHTRDPFDDTLVLTSGRTARLTAEGRVERVPDANRGITQVSAMLQGLLAGHADEALRQFDVAADGTLTQWTLRFTPRQARMARVLAGITLRGGEFLDAIEVDLANGERTRIVFANTRDAAPLNPLEAKALGVP
;
A
#
# COMPACT_ATOMS: atom_id res chain seq x y z
N MET A 1 -43.16 -19.80 18.66
CA MET A 1 -42.83 -18.93 17.50
C MET A 1 -41.74 -17.89 17.79
N ARG A 2 -41.61 -17.34 19.02
CA ARG A 2 -40.55 -16.37 19.38
C ARG A 2 -39.10 -16.91 19.41
N ARG A 3 -38.89 -18.24 19.50
CA ARG A 3 -37.54 -18.86 19.51
C ARG A 3 -36.96 -19.13 18.11
N LEU A 4 -37.77 -19.04 17.05
CA LEU A 4 -37.34 -19.27 15.67
C LEU A 4 -36.76 -18.01 15.00
N ILE A 5 -37.11 -16.82 15.50
CA ILE A 5 -36.63 -15.54 14.95
C ILE A 5 -35.16 -15.29 15.35
N ALA A 6 -34.71 -15.82 16.49
CA ALA A 6 -33.34 -15.68 16.95
C ALA A 6 -32.32 -16.50 16.12
N LEU A 7 -32.76 -17.59 15.47
CA LEU A 7 -31.86 -18.44 14.67
C LEU A 7 -31.60 -17.87 13.26
N VAL A 8 -32.57 -17.14 12.70
CA VAL A 8 -32.45 -16.55 11.36
C VAL A 8 -31.55 -15.31 11.38
N ALA A 9 -31.50 -14.56 12.49
CA ALA A 9 -30.62 -13.39 12.63
C ALA A 9 -29.13 -13.76 12.72
N LEU A 10 -28.79 -14.97 13.19
CA LEU A 10 -27.39 -15.41 13.33
C LEU A 10 -26.78 -15.84 11.98
N LEU A 11 -27.59 -16.29 11.02
CA LEU A 11 -27.16 -16.70 9.68
C LEU A 11 -26.86 -15.51 8.75
N VAL A 12 -27.51 -14.36 8.96
CA VAL A 12 -27.32 -13.17 8.11
C VAL A 12 -25.97 -12.50 8.39
N ALA A 13 -25.51 -12.48 9.64
CA ALA A 13 -24.23 -11.89 10.02
C ALA A 13 -23.02 -12.63 9.41
N PHE A 14 -23.12 -13.94 9.16
CA PHE A 14 -22.04 -14.72 8.55
C PHE A 14 -21.91 -14.46 7.03
N THR A 15 -23.00 -14.15 6.34
CA THR A 15 -22.98 -13.91 4.89
C THR A 15 -22.29 -12.59 4.51
N ALA A 16 -22.49 -11.53 5.30
CA ALA A 16 -21.89 -10.23 5.03
C ALA A 16 -20.36 -10.25 5.15
N GLN A 17 -19.83 -11.05 6.08
CA GLN A 17 -18.40 -11.14 6.31
C GLN A 17 -17.70 -11.96 5.22
N ALA A 18 -18.34 -13.04 4.72
CA ALA A 18 -17.83 -13.84 3.62
C ALA A 18 -17.80 -13.07 2.28
N GLN A 19 -18.79 -12.22 2.02
CA GLN A 19 -18.84 -11.38 0.81
C GLN A 19 -17.71 -10.35 0.78
N SER A 20 -17.45 -9.68 1.92
CA SER A 20 -16.37 -8.70 2.02
C SER A 20 -15.00 -9.35 1.79
N THR A 21 -14.72 -10.52 2.37
CA THR A 21 -13.45 -11.22 2.16
C THR A 21 -13.25 -11.66 0.70
N THR A 22 -14.32 -12.13 0.05
CA THR A 22 -14.26 -12.52 -1.37
C THR A 22 -13.91 -11.33 -2.25
N GLN A 23 -14.57 -10.18 -2.03
CA GLN A 23 -14.31 -8.97 -2.80
C GLN A 23 -12.90 -8.40 -2.59
N VAL A 24 -12.36 -8.47 -1.37
CA VAL A 24 -10.95 -8.11 -1.12
C VAL A 24 -10.01 -8.99 -1.96
N ASN A 25 -10.23 -10.30 -1.95
CA ASN A 25 -9.40 -11.24 -2.70
C ASN A 25 -9.49 -10.99 -4.21
N ASP A 26 -10.67 -10.69 -4.74
CA ASP A 26 -10.85 -10.38 -6.17
C ASP A 26 -10.09 -9.10 -6.57
N ILE A 27 -10.13 -8.06 -5.75
CA ILE A 27 -9.37 -6.82 -5.98
C ILE A 27 -7.86 -7.09 -5.94
N LEU A 28 -7.38 -7.83 -4.94
CA LEU A 28 -5.96 -8.17 -4.82
C LEU A 28 -5.49 -9.06 -5.99
N ALA A 29 -6.32 -10.01 -6.43
CA ALA A 29 -6.04 -10.86 -7.58
C ALA A 29 -5.98 -10.03 -8.86
N HIS A 30 -6.90 -9.07 -9.05
CA HIS A 30 -6.88 -8.15 -10.18
C HIS A 30 -5.60 -7.32 -10.22
N LEU A 31 -5.23 -6.69 -9.10
CA LEU A 31 -3.97 -5.93 -9.01
C LEU A 31 -2.73 -6.79 -9.26
N SER A 32 -2.77 -8.05 -8.88
CA SER A 32 -1.65 -8.99 -9.07
C SER A 32 -1.44 -9.43 -10.51
N THR A 33 -2.36 -9.10 -11.43
CA THR A 33 -2.16 -9.34 -12.87
C THR A 33 -1.07 -8.43 -13.47
N HIS A 34 -0.80 -7.29 -12.82
CA HIS A 34 0.23 -6.34 -13.22
C HIS A 34 1.52 -6.60 -12.42
N THR A 35 2.37 -7.49 -12.93
CA THR A 35 3.57 -7.97 -12.20
C THR A 35 4.64 -6.90 -12.00
N GLN A 36 4.65 -5.88 -12.86
CA GLN A 36 5.58 -4.77 -12.83
C GLN A 36 4.89 -3.49 -13.27
N VAL A 37 4.88 -2.47 -12.42
CA VAL A 37 4.12 -1.24 -12.64
C VAL A 37 5.03 -0.03 -12.50
N ARG A 38 4.85 0.96 -13.38
CA ARG A 38 5.40 2.30 -13.22
C ARG A 38 4.28 3.30 -13.07
N ALA A 39 4.50 4.30 -12.23
CA ALA A 39 3.59 5.42 -12.06
C ALA A 39 4.37 6.67 -11.66
N ASP A 40 3.81 7.82 -11.96
CA ASP A 40 4.20 9.07 -11.35
C ASP A 40 3.41 9.20 -10.04
N PHE A 41 3.95 9.89 -9.04
CA PHE A 41 3.25 10.13 -7.79
C PHE A 41 3.32 11.59 -7.34
N THR A 42 2.25 12.02 -6.68
CA THR A 42 2.22 13.19 -5.80
C THR A 42 1.92 12.72 -4.39
N GLN A 43 2.84 12.98 -3.48
CA GLN A 43 2.67 12.67 -2.07
C GLN A 43 2.55 13.96 -1.25
N THR A 44 1.47 14.05 -0.48
CA THR A 44 1.21 15.11 0.48
C THR A 44 1.24 14.54 1.89
N ARG A 45 2.12 15.07 2.74
CA ARG A 45 2.20 14.75 4.17
C ARG A 45 1.73 15.94 4.99
N GLU A 46 0.66 15.72 5.73
CA GLU A 46 0.07 16.67 6.67
C GLU A 46 0.47 16.25 8.08
N ASN A 47 1.16 17.11 8.80
CA ASN A 47 1.49 16.89 10.20
C ASN A 47 0.96 18.07 11.02
N PRO A 48 0.13 17.84 12.05
CA PRO A 48 -0.45 18.91 12.87
C PRO A 48 0.57 19.86 13.53
N ALA A 49 1.83 19.43 13.67
CA ALA A 49 2.91 20.25 14.22
C ALA A 49 3.60 21.16 13.19
N LEU A 50 3.30 20.99 11.88
CA LEU A 50 3.88 21.80 10.81
C LEU A 50 2.92 22.91 10.36
N ALA A 51 3.48 24.04 9.94
CA ALA A 51 2.70 25.20 9.47
C ALA A 51 1.99 24.95 8.13
N ALA A 52 2.53 24.05 7.31
CA ALA A 52 1.98 23.70 6.01
C ALA A 52 2.25 22.22 5.68
N PRO A 53 1.41 21.60 4.81
CA PRO A 53 1.68 20.26 4.30
C PRO A 53 2.98 20.21 3.51
N GLN A 54 3.68 19.09 3.60
CA GLN A 54 4.86 18.81 2.78
C GLN A 54 4.43 18.04 1.54
N VAL A 55 4.76 18.58 0.37
CA VAL A 55 4.44 17.95 -0.91
C VAL A 55 5.73 17.45 -1.55
N SER A 56 5.66 16.28 -2.16
CA SER A 56 6.75 15.65 -2.89
C SER A 56 6.22 15.00 -4.16
N HIS A 57 7.03 15.03 -5.20
CA HIS A 57 6.68 14.50 -6.53
C HIS A 57 7.77 13.57 -7.01
N GLY A 58 7.40 12.58 -7.82
CA GLY A 58 8.38 11.63 -8.31
C GLY A 58 7.75 10.51 -9.11
N ASP A 59 8.50 9.43 -9.25
CA ASP A 59 8.14 8.27 -10.03
C ASP A 59 8.45 7.00 -9.24
N LEU A 60 7.70 5.93 -9.50
CA LEU A 60 7.91 4.64 -8.88
C LEU A 60 8.04 3.53 -9.93
N LEU A 61 8.78 2.50 -9.56
CA LEU A 61 8.75 1.19 -10.18
C LEU A 61 8.42 0.18 -9.09
N PHE A 62 7.31 -0.52 -9.23
CA PHE A 62 6.91 -1.60 -8.34
C PHE A 62 7.03 -2.94 -9.08
N VAL A 63 7.65 -3.93 -8.45
CA VAL A 63 7.80 -5.29 -8.99
C VAL A 63 7.30 -6.27 -7.94
N ILE A 64 6.21 -6.96 -8.26
CA ILE A 64 5.57 -7.93 -7.36
C ILE A 64 6.60 -8.98 -6.92
N GLY A 65 6.65 -9.26 -5.62
CA GLY A 65 7.57 -10.24 -5.03
C GLY A 65 9.02 -9.77 -4.85
N HIS A 66 9.42 -8.63 -5.43
CA HIS A 66 10.79 -8.14 -5.37
C HIS A 66 10.95 -6.84 -4.58
N GLY A 67 10.17 -5.81 -4.92
CA GLY A 67 10.33 -4.52 -4.26
C GLY A 67 9.72 -3.34 -4.97
N MET A 68 10.12 -2.15 -4.51
CA MET A 68 9.78 -0.87 -5.12
C MET A 68 11.01 0.03 -5.19
N LEU A 69 11.21 0.70 -6.32
CA LEU A 69 12.04 1.90 -6.41
C LEU A 69 11.13 3.11 -6.29
N TRP A 70 11.44 3.98 -5.34
CA TRP A 70 10.70 5.20 -5.07
C TRP A 70 11.62 6.38 -5.32
N HIS A 71 11.50 6.99 -6.50
CA HIS A 71 12.32 8.12 -6.90
C HIS A 71 11.56 9.41 -6.62
N THR A 72 11.99 10.16 -5.62
CA THR A 72 11.51 11.52 -5.37
C THR A 72 12.34 12.48 -6.22
N ARG A 73 11.67 13.29 -7.05
CA ARG A 73 12.29 14.33 -7.89
C ARG A 73 12.28 15.71 -7.21
N ASP A 74 11.25 15.96 -6.41
CA ASP A 74 11.02 17.22 -5.71
C ASP A 74 10.46 16.94 -4.31
N PRO A 75 10.91 17.62 -3.24
CA PRO A 75 11.85 18.76 -3.22
C PRO A 75 13.34 18.40 -3.24
N PHE A 76 13.69 17.10 -3.16
CA PHE A 76 15.06 16.62 -3.24
C PHE A 76 15.10 15.37 -4.10
N ASP A 77 16.12 15.26 -4.95
CA ASP A 77 16.38 14.08 -5.76
C ASP A 77 16.90 12.94 -4.87
N ASP A 78 16.07 11.93 -4.65
CA ASP A 78 16.40 10.76 -3.83
C ASP A 78 15.69 9.52 -4.35
N THR A 79 16.41 8.41 -4.48
CA THR A 79 15.84 7.12 -4.85
C THR A 79 15.94 6.14 -3.69
N LEU A 80 14.80 5.74 -3.15
CA LEU A 80 14.71 4.68 -2.15
C LEU A 80 14.43 3.34 -2.80
N VAL A 81 15.13 2.32 -2.34
CA VAL A 81 14.93 0.91 -2.64
C VAL A 81 14.20 0.27 -1.46
N LEU A 82 12.97 -0.15 -1.67
CA LEU A 82 12.08 -0.70 -0.66
C LEU A 82 11.83 -2.18 -0.98
N THR A 83 12.45 -3.06 -0.20
CA THR A 83 12.34 -4.53 -0.37
C THR A 83 11.85 -5.15 0.94
N SER A 84 11.50 -6.44 0.93
CA SER A 84 10.98 -7.14 2.12
C SER A 84 11.87 -6.93 3.36
N GLY A 85 11.40 -6.06 4.26
CA GLY A 85 12.05 -5.73 5.54
C GLY A 85 13.28 -4.82 5.45
N ARG A 86 13.59 -4.24 4.29
CA ARG A 86 14.77 -3.38 4.12
C ARG A 86 14.46 -2.15 3.26
N THR A 87 14.81 -0.99 3.82
CA THR A 87 14.91 0.26 3.07
C THR A 87 16.37 0.64 2.86
N ALA A 88 16.70 0.99 1.63
CA ALA A 88 18.00 1.49 1.25
C ALA A 88 17.85 2.68 0.30
N ARG A 89 18.93 3.42 0.08
CA ARG A 89 19.04 4.48 -0.91
C ARG A 89 19.87 3.98 -2.07
N LEU A 90 19.44 4.28 -3.29
CA LEU A 90 20.22 4.10 -4.50
C LEU A 90 21.01 5.39 -4.77
N THR A 91 22.34 5.32 -4.69
CA THR A 91 23.19 6.48 -4.96
C THR A 91 23.32 6.74 -6.47
N ALA A 92 23.81 7.92 -6.85
CA ALA A 92 24.06 8.28 -8.25
C ALA A 92 25.07 7.33 -8.92
N GLU A 93 25.99 6.73 -8.13
CA GLU A 93 26.96 5.74 -8.59
C GLU A 93 26.37 4.31 -8.68
N GLY A 94 25.06 4.16 -8.43
CA GLY A 94 24.35 2.89 -8.51
C GLY A 94 24.64 1.93 -7.35
N ARG A 95 25.00 2.46 -6.17
CA ARG A 95 25.22 1.69 -4.94
C ARG A 95 23.95 1.71 -4.09
N VAL A 96 23.67 0.59 -3.40
CA VAL A 96 22.53 0.46 -2.49
C VAL A 96 23.03 0.57 -1.05
N GLU A 97 22.65 1.63 -0.36
CA GLU A 97 23.13 1.94 0.99
C GLU A 97 21.97 1.93 2.00
N ARG A 98 22.13 1.27 3.15
CA ARG A 98 21.05 1.24 4.16
C ARG A 98 20.82 2.62 4.75
N VAL A 99 19.54 2.97 4.91
CA VAL A 99 19.13 4.23 5.54
C VAL A 99 18.39 3.93 6.86
N PRO A 100 18.85 4.46 8.01
CA PRO A 100 18.18 4.25 9.29
C PRO A 100 16.82 4.97 9.40
N ASP A 101 16.71 6.16 8.80
CA ASP A 101 15.56 7.06 8.92
C ASP A 101 14.82 7.23 7.58
N ALA A 102 14.51 6.12 6.92
CA ALA A 102 13.60 6.18 5.78
C ALA A 102 12.21 6.67 6.23
N ASN A 103 11.46 7.30 5.32
CA ASN A 103 10.10 7.77 5.59
C ASN A 103 9.24 6.62 6.13
N ARG A 104 8.98 6.63 7.45
CA ARG A 104 8.35 5.49 8.16
C ARG A 104 6.97 5.17 7.62
N GLY A 105 6.19 6.17 7.20
CA GLY A 105 4.88 5.98 6.58
C GLY A 105 4.98 5.19 5.28
N ILE A 106 5.81 5.65 4.33
CA ILE A 106 6.04 4.97 3.05
C ILE A 106 6.57 3.56 3.28
N THR A 107 7.56 3.39 4.16
CA THR A 107 8.17 2.07 4.42
C THR A 107 7.14 1.08 4.95
N GLN A 108 6.30 1.51 5.90
CA GLN A 108 5.26 0.65 6.49
C GLN A 108 4.19 0.26 5.47
N VAL A 109 3.71 1.22 4.67
CA VAL A 109 2.73 0.97 3.60
C VAL A 109 3.31 0.08 2.52
N SER A 110 4.55 0.35 2.09
CA SER A 110 5.22 -0.41 1.03
C SER A 110 5.39 -1.87 1.44
N ALA A 111 5.83 -2.11 2.69
CA ALA A 111 5.91 -3.46 3.22
C ALA A 111 4.54 -4.16 3.27
N MET A 112 3.48 -3.43 3.66
CA MET A 112 2.12 -3.96 3.67
C MET A 112 1.61 -4.31 2.26
N LEU A 113 1.74 -3.39 1.30
CA LEU A 113 1.33 -3.60 -0.09
C LEU A 113 2.12 -4.73 -0.74
N GLN A 114 3.42 -4.80 -0.51
CA GLN A 114 4.26 -5.92 -0.94
C GLN A 114 3.75 -7.24 -0.38
N GLY A 115 3.45 -7.31 0.93
CA GLY A 115 2.90 -8.52 1.53
C GLY A 115 1.53 -8.91 0.93
N LEU A 116 0.64 -7.95 0.75
CA LEU A 116 -0.69 -8.17 0.18
C LEU A 116 -0.64 -8.70 -1.26
N LEU A 117 0.20 -8.10 -2.11
CA LEU A 117 0.30 -8.43 -3.54
C LEU A 117 1.23 -9.62 -3.83
N ALA A 118 2.20 -9.91 -2.97
CA ALA A 118 3.08 -11.08 -3.09
C ALA A 118 2.44 -12.37 -2.54
N GLY A 119 1.12 -12.43 -2.38
CA GLY A 119 0.40 -13.63 -1.94
C GLY A 119 0.45 -13.91 -0.43
N HIS A 120 0.97 -12.99 0.38
CA HIS A 120 0.92 -13.08 1.85
C HIS A 120 -0.25 -12.28 2.43
N ALA A 121 -1.33 -12.15 1.65
CA ALA A 121 -2.52 -11.39 2.03
C ALA A 121 -3.07 -11.88 3.38
N ASP A 122 -3.07 -13.19 3.63
CA ASP A 122 -3.52 -13.78 4.90
C ASP A 122 -2.80 -13.22 6.12
N GLU A 123 -1.51 -12.87 6.02
CA GLU A 123 -0.77 -12.31 7.15
C GLU A 123 -1.14 -10.86 7.43
N ALA A 124 -1.29 -10.06 6.38
CA ALA A 124 -1.81 -8.70 6.51
C ALA A 124 -3.27 -8.69 7.00
N LEU A 125 -4.13 -9.55 6.44
CA LEU A 125 -5.53 -9.70 6.82
C LEU A 125 -5.71 -10.18 8.26
N ARG A 126 -4.70 -10.85 8.88
CA ARG A 126 -4.73 -11.15 10.31
C ARG A 126 -4.51 -9.93 11.20
N GLN A 127 -3.78 -8.93 10.71
CA GLN A 127 -3.45 -7.71 11.46
C GLN A 127 -4.50 -6.60 11.30
N PHE A 128 -5.31 -6.66 10.25
CA PHE A 128 -6.29 -5.64 9.88
C PHE A 128 -7.70 -6.19 9.70
N ASP A 129 -8.70 -5.43 10.12
CA ASP A 129 -10.05 -5.54 9.58
C ASP A 129 -10.08 -4.84 8.23
N VAL A 130 -10.47 -5.56 7.18
CA VAL A 130 -10.49 -5.03 5.81
C VAL A 130 -11.90 -5.00 5.28
N ALA A 131 -12.34 -3.81 4.90
CA ALA A 131 -13.60 -3.58 4.20
C ALA A 131 -13.32 -3.24 2.73
N ALA A 132 -13.98 -3.96 1.83
CA ALA A 132 -14.00 -3.65 0.41
C ALA A 132 -15.33 -3.02 0.01
N ASP A 133 -15.28 -2.13 -0.98
CA ASP A 133 -16.44 -1.48 -1.58
C ASP A 133 -16.17 -1.19 -3.06
N GLY A 134 -17.24 -1.03 -3.84
CA GLY A 134 -17.18 -0.71 -5.27
C GLY A 134 -17.06 -1.93 -6.20
N THR A 135 -16.42 -1.73 -7.34
CA THR A 135 -16.25 -2.71 -8.43
C THR A 135 -14.78 -2.82 -8.83
N LEU A 136 -14.39 -3.83 -9.60
CA LEU A 136 -13.00 -3.96 -10.05
C LEU A 136 -12.48 -2.75 -10.87
N THR A 137 -13.37 -2.00 -11.53
CA THR A 137 -12.99 -0.78 -12.25
C THR A 137 -12.96 0.47 -11.38
N GLN A 138 -13.53 0.43 -10.18
CA GLN A 138 -13.51 1.52 -9.21
C GLN A 138 -13.81 0.96 -7.82
N TRP A 139 -12.76 0.64 -7.07
CA TRP A 139 -12.81 -0.01 -5.77
C TRP A 139 -12.20 0.85 -4.67
N THR A 140 -12.56 0.53 -3.43
CA THR A 140 -11.92 1.07 -2.23
C THR A 140 -11.68 -0.05 -1.23
N LEU A 141 -10.45 -0.15 -0.72
CA LEU A 141 -10.10 -1.02 0.39
C LEU A 141 -9.76 -0.17 1.61
N ARG A 142 -10.38 -0.47 2.75
CA ARG A 142 -10.11 0.21 4.03
C ARG A 142 -9.56 -0.80 5.02
N PHE A 143 -8.41 -0.49 5.60
CA PHE A 143 -7.69 -1.34 6.55
C PHE A 143 -7.69 -0.66 7.92
N THR A 144 -8.28 -1.34 8.90
CA THR A 144 -8.34 -0.88 10.29
C THR A 144 -7.51 -1.83 11.17
N PRO A 145 -6.53 -1.33 11.94
CA PRO A 145 -5.70 -2.19 12.78
C PRO A 145 -6.51 -2.92 13.85
N ARG A 146 -6.40 -4.25 13.93
CA ARG A 146 -7.08 -5.07 14.96
C ARG A 146 -6.42 -4.99 16.32
N GLN A 147 -5.09 -4.86 16.35
CA GLN A 147 -4.32 -4.89 17.58
C GLN A 147 -4.25 -3.49 18.22
N ALA A 148 -4.64 -3.37 19.48
CA ALA A 148 -4.59 -2.11 20.24
C ALA A 148 -3.20 -1.46 20.30
N ARG A 149 -2.12 -2.25 20.16
CA ARG A 149 -0.76 -1.71 20.05
C ARG A 149 -0.54 -0.97 18.72
N MET A 150 -1.03 -1.54 17.62
CA MET A 150 -0.92 -0.95 16.28
C MET A 150 -1.86 0.25 16.14
N ALA A 151 -3.08 0.14 16.67
CA ALA A 151 -4.08 1.21 16.68
C ALA A 151 -3.63 2.49 17.43
N ARG A 152 -2.61 2.38 18.29
CA ARG A 152 -1.98 3.54 18.96
C ARG A 152 -1.05 4.35 18.06
N VAL A 153 -0.65 3.80 16.92
CA VAL A 153 0.29 4.42 15.98
C VAL A 153 -0.41 4.71 14.66
N LEU A 154 -1.11 3.71 14.13
CA LEU A 154 -1.84 3.75 12.86
C LEU A 154 -3.33 3.83 13.17
N ALA A 155 -4.05 4.80 12.60
CA ALA A 155 -5.50 4.89 12.69
C ALA A 155 -6.16 4.08 11.56
N GLY A 156 -5.61 4.13 10.35
CA GLY A 156 -6.11 3.34 9.22
C GLY A 156 -5.32 3.56 7.94
N ILE A 157 -5.57 2.71 6.96
CA ILE A 157 -5.06 2.85 5.59
C ILE A 157 -6.23 2.71 4.62
N THR A 158 -6.32 3.60 3.64
CA THR A 158 -7.31 3.50 2.56
C THR A 158 -6.59 3.42 1.22
N LEU A 159 -6.95 2.42 0.42
CA LEU A 159 -6.50 2.24 -0.95
C LEU A 159 -7.68 2.46 -1.89
N ARG A 160 -7.45 3.13 -3.01
CA ARG A 160 -8.44 3.31 -4.07
C ARG A 160 -7.82 3.04 -5.43
N GLY A 161 -8.60 2.48 -6.34
CA GLY A 161 -8.11 2.17 -7.68
C GLY A 161 -9.20 1.63 -8.60
N GLY A 162 -8.76 1.21 -9.78
CA GLY A 162 -9.50 0.44 -10.76
C GLY A 162 -8.60 -0.65 -11.32
N GLU A 163 -8.23 -0.52 -12.60
CA GLU A 163 -7.20 -1.36 -13.24
C GLU A 163 -5.87 -1.31 -12.46
N PHE A 164 -5.47 -0.11 -12.05
CA PHE A 164 -4.31 0.11 -11.20
C PHE A 164 -4.70 0.77 -9.87
N LEU A 165 -3.74 0.88 -8.96
CA LEU A 165 -3.87 1.66 -7.74
C LEU A 165 -3.79 3.16 -8.08
N ASP A 166 -4.83 3.92 -7.71
CA ASP A 166 -4.91 5.36 -7.96
C ASP A 166 -4.45 6.19 -6.78
N ALA A 167 -4.75 5.75 -5.56
CA ALA A 167 -4.41 6.51 -4.35
C ALA A 167 -4.24 5.65 -3.11
N ILE A 168 -3.37 6.15 -2.22
CA ILE A 168 -3.15 5.63 -0.87
C ILE A 168 -3.35 6.77 0.11
N GLU A 169 -4.08 6.50 1.19
CA GLU A 169 -4.18 7.37 2.36
C GLU A 169 -3.75 6.59 3.60
N VAL A 170 -2.89 7.20 4.40
CA VAL A 170 -2.42 6.68 5.69
C VAL A 170 -2.75 7.69 6.74
N ASP A 171 -3.55 7.29 7.72
CA ASP A 171 -3.87 8.10 8.88
C ASP A 171 -3.15 7.54 10.10
N LEU A 172 -2.30 8.34 10.74
CA LEU A 172 -1.67 8.00 12.01
C LEU A 172 -2.54 8.48 13.18
N ALA A 173 -2.45 7.79 14.30
CA ALA A 173 -3.23 8.07 15.50
C ALA A 173 -2.91 9.44 16.14
N ASN A 174 -1.75 10.01 15.81
CA ASN A 174 -1.35 11.37 16.23
C ASN A 174 -1.91 12.48 15.33
N GLY A 175 -2.73 12.14 14.32
CA GLY A 175 -3.30 13.09 13.36
C GLY A 175 -2.42 13.40 12.16
N GLU A 176 -1.24 12.81 12.05
CA GLU A 176 -0.45 12.87 10.82
C GLU A 176 -1.12 12.06 9.71
N ARG A 177 -1.22 12.65 8.52
CA ARG A 177 -1.82 12.03 7.34
C ARG A 177 -0.83 12.06 6.19
N THR A 178 -0.72 10.94 5.48
CA THR A 178 0.00 10.86 4.20
C THR A 178 -0.98 10.45 3.11
N ARG A 179 -1.09 11.27 2.06
CA ARG A 179 -1.85 10.95 0.84
C ARG A 179 -0.87 10.81 -0.31
N ILE A 180 -0.98 9.74 -1.07
CA ILE A 180 -0.25 9.50 -2.31
C ILE A 180 -1.28 9.34 -3.42
N VAL A 181 -1.14 10.11 -4.48
CA VAL A 181 -1.95 9.98 -5.69
C VAL A 181 -1.04 9.60 -6.84
N PHE A 182 -1.41 8.56 -7.57
CA PHE A 182 -0.68 8.06 -8.72
C PHE A 182 -1.28 8.61 -10.01
N ALA A 183 -0.41 8.81 -10.99
CA ALA A 183 -0.77 9.23 -12.33
C ALA A 183 0.11 8.52 -13.35
N ASN A 184 -0.33 8.48 -14.61
CA ASN A 184 0.40 7.85 -15.71
C ASN A 184 0.79 6.38 -15.42
N THR A 185 -0.03 5.69 -14.62
CA THR A 185 0.19 4.31 -14.22
C THR A 185 0.10 3.38 -15.41
N ARG A 186 1.04 2.45 -15.51
CA ARG A 186 1.16 1.50 -16.62
C ARG A 186 2.00 0.30 -16.23
N ASP A 187 1.84 -0.79 -16.96
CA ASP A 187 2.79 -1.89 -16.91
C ASP A 187 4.18 -1.42 -17.34
N ALA A 188 5.20 -1.86 -16.60
CA ALA A 188 6.58 -1.51 -16.88
C ALA A 188 7.07 -2.27 -18.13
N ALA A 189 7.96 -1.64 -18.91
CA ALA A 189 8.83 -2.35 -19.84
C ALA A 189 9.87 -3.20 -19.06
N PRO A 190 10.61 -4.13 -19.71
CA PRO A 190 11.67 -4.89 -19.06
C PRO A 190 12.63 -4.01 -18.26
N LEU A 191 13.02 -4.50 -17.08
CA LEU A 191 13.88 -3.75 -16.16
C LEU A 191 15.26 -3.52 -16.78
N ASN A 192 15.81 -2.33 -16.54
CA ASN A 192 17.20 -2.10 -16.88
C ASN A 192 18.14 -2.80 -15.85
N PRO A 193 19.43 -2.98 -16.16
CA PRO A 193 20.36 -3.70 -15.27
C PRO A 193 20.50 -3.09 -13.87
N LEU A 194 20.37 -1.77 -13.75
CA LEU A 194 20.45 -1.08 -12.46
C LEU A 194 19.21 -1.38 -11.61
N GLU A 195 18.03 -1.33 -12.22
CA GLU A 195 16.75 -1.63 -11.56
C GLU A 195 16.70 -3.10 -11.11
N ALA A 196 17.06 -4.03 -12.01
CA ALA A 196 17.09 -5.45 -11.69
C ALA A 196 18.05 -5.74 -10.53
N LYS A 197 19.27 -5.17 -10.58
CA LYS A 197 20.25 -5.31 -9.50
C LYS A 197 19.75 -4.70 -8.18
N ALA A 198 19.14 -3.52 -8.21
CA ALA A 198 18.65 -2.84 -7.00
C ALA A 198 17.52 -3.63 -6.33
N LEU A 199 16.63 -4.24 -7.13
CA LEU A 199 15.49 -5.02 -6.65
C LEU A 199 15.81 -6.51 -6.45
N GLY A 200 17.02 -6.96 -6.80
CA GLY A 200 17.39 -8.38 -6.73
C GLY A 200 16.55 -9.27 -7.66
N VAL A 201 16.17 -8.73 -8.82
CA VAL A 201 15.53 -9.49 -9.90
C VAL A 201 16.65 -10.18 -10.70
N PRO A 202 16.55 -11.50 -10.96
CA PRO A 202 17.58 -12.26 -11.68
C PRO A 202 17.72 -11.86 -13.15
#